data_AF-A0A7V4M5A3-F1
#
_entry.id   AF-A0A7V4M5A3-F1
#
_cell.length_a   1.000
_cell.length_b   1.000
_cell.length_c   1.000
_cell.angle_alpha   90.00
_cell.angle_beta   90.00
_cell.angle_gamma   90.00
#
_symmetry.space_group_name_H-M   'P 1'
#
loop_
_entity.id
_entity.type
_entity.pdbx_description
1 polymer ?
#
loop_
_entity_poly.entity_id
_entity_poly.type
_entity_poly.pdbx_seq_one_letter_code
_entity_poly.pdbx_strand_id
1 'polypeptide(L)' 'MNDAYAEGRAAFQSGVKLENNPYAENTEQRKRWEEGWEEAMMESDLKRPTPCTGERPRPAT' A
#
# COMPACT_ATOMS: atom_id res chain seq x y z
N MET A 1 6.30 13.04 19.35
CA MET A 1 5.87 13.10 17.94
C MET A 1 5.28 11.73 17.66
N ASN A 2 3.96 11.63 17.52
CA ASN A 2 3.29 10.38 17.15
C ASN A 2 3.33 10.29 15.63
N ASP A 3 4.29 9.55 15.09
CA ASP A 3 4.43 9.36 13.65
C ASP A 3 3.42 8.31 13.15
N ALA A 4 2.13 8.60 13.32
CA ALA A 4 1.02 7.75 12.86
C ALA A 4 1.15 7.40 11.37
N TYR A 5 1.75 8.30 10.58
CA TYR A 5 2.14 8.06 9.19
C TYR A 5 3.15 6.92 9.02
N ALA A 6 4.23 6.91 9.82
CA ALA A 6 5.22 5.84 9.78
C ALA A 6 4.62 4.49 10.25
N GLU A 7 3.73 4.54 11.24
CA GLU A 7 2.96 3.37 11.68
C GLU A 7 2.06 2.82 10.57
N GLY A 8 1.41 3.70 9.79
CA GLY A 8 0.60 3.31 8.62
C GLY A 8 1.40 2.57 7.56
N ARG A 9 2.59 3.09 7.24
CA ARG A 9 3.53 2.44 6.31
C ARG A 9 3.98 1.06 6.80
N ALA A 10 4.32 0.94 8.09
CA ALA A 10 4.75 -0.32 8.68
C ALA A 10 3.61 -1.35 8.75
N ALA A 11 2.38 -0.89 9.00
CA ALA A 11 1.19 -1.71 9.03
C ALA A 11 0.90 -2.33 7.66
N PHE A 12 0.99 -1.55 6.57
CA PHE A 12 0.89 -2.10 5.21
C PHE A 12 1.95 -3.18 4.95
N GLN A 13 3.20 -2.92 5.31
CA GLN A 13 4.30 -3.88 5.13
C GLN A 13 4.10 -5.18 5.93
N SER A 14 3.43 -5.09 7.09
CA SER A 14 3.04 -6.26 7.89
C SER A 14 1.78 -6.97 7.38
N GLY A 15 1.11 -6.45 6.34
CA GLY A 15 -0.13 -7.01 5.79
C GLY A 15 -1.39 -6.65 6.57
N VAL A 16 -1.34 -5.64 7.44
CA VAL A 16 -2.52 -5.10 8.13
C VAL A 16 -3.38 -4.36 7.11
N LYS A 17 -4.69 -4.58 7.15
CA LYS A 17 -5.65 -3.87 6.30
C LYS A 17 -5.99 -2.49 6.85
N LEU A 18 -6.37 -1.57 5.98
CA LEU A 18 -6.78 -0.21 6.36
C LEU A 18 -7.93 -0.19 7.39
N GLU A 19 -8.86 -1.15 7.30
CA GLU A 19 -9.99 -1.33 8.23
C GLU A 19 -9.56 -1.65 9.68
N ASN A 20 -8.35 -2.18 9.86
CA ASN A 20 -7.78 -2.54 11.17
C ASN A 20 -6.94 -1.41 11.78
N ASN A 21 -7.18 -0.16 11.37
CA ASN A 21 -6.50 1.00 11.93
C ASN A 21 -6.78 1.11 13.44
N PRO A 22 -5.74 1.18 14.30
CA PRO A 22 -5.91 1.26 15.75
C PRO A 22 -6.46 2.61 16.24
N TYR A 23 -6.49 3.64 15.39
CA TYR A 23 -6.98 4.97 15.75
C TYR A 23 -8.49 5.11 15.53
N ALA A 24 -9.12 5.88 16.42
CA ALA A 24 -10.53 6.20 16.33
C ALA A 24 -10.88 6.93 15.02
N GLU A 25 -12.09 6.68 14.52
CA GLU A 25 -12.62 7.33 13.32
C GLU A 25 -12.61 8.86 13.48
N ASN A 26 -12.35 9.60 12.39
CA ASN A 26 -12.28 11.07 12.36
C ASN A 26 -11.16 11.72 13.19
N THR A 27 -10.13 10.99 13.61
CA THR A 27 -8.94 11.59 14.22
C THR A 27 -7.90 11.98 13.18
N GLU A 28 -7.14 13.06 13.44
CA GLU A 28 -6.00 13.43 12.59
C GLU A 28 -4.94 12.32 12.52
N GLN A 29 -4.83 11.51 13.58
CA GLN A 29 -3.93 10.35 13.63
C GLN A 29 -4.38 9.26 12.66
N ARG A 30 -5.69 8.96 12.61
CA ARG A 30 -6.23 8.00 11.65
C ARG A 30 -5.95 8.44 10.22
N LYS A 31 -6.22 9.71 9.88
CA LYS A 31 -5.92 10.28 8.56
C LYS A 31 -4.44 10.14 8.20
N ARG A 32 -3.53 10.53 9.12
CA ARG A 32 -2.08 10.41 8.91
C ARG A 32 -1.66 8.96 8.66
N TRP A 33 -2.22 8.02 9.40
CA TRP A 33 -1.94 6.60 9.27
C TRP A 33 -2.49 6.03 7.96
N GLU A 34 -3.70 6.42 7.58
CA GLU A 34 -4.32 6.05 6.29
C GLU A 34 -3.47 6.56 5.13
N GLU A 35 -3.04 7.82 5.16
CA GLU A 35 -2.11 8.39 4.16
C GLU A 35 -0.82 7.57 4.04
N GLY A 36 -0.18 7.24 5.16
CA GLY A 36 1.04 6.42 5.14
C GLY A 36 0.82 5.01 4.60
N TRP A 37 -0.30 4.39 4.97
CA TRP A 37 -0.66 3.05 4.49
C TRP A 37 -0.90 3.04 2.98
N GLU A 38 -1.65 4.02 2.46
CA GLU A 38 -1.96 4.16 1.04
C GLU A 38 -0.71 4.44 0.19
N GLU A 39 0.21 5.29 0.67
CA GLU A 39 1.48 5.51 -0.01
C GLU A 39 2.34 4.24 -0.08
N ALA A 40 2.43 3.48 1.02
CA ALA A 40 3.16 2.22 1.04
C ALA A 40 2.53 1.17 0.09
N MET A 41 1.21 1.17 -0.05
CA MET A 41 0.49 0.36 -1.03
C MET A 41 0.88 0.76 -2.46
N MET A 42 0.85 2.04 -2.78
CA MET A 42 1.19 2.55 -4.11
C MET A 42 2.66 2.29 -4.47
N GLU A 43 3.58 2.46 -3.53
CA GLU A 43 5.00 2.11 -3.70
C GLU A 43 5.20 0.60 -3.94
N SER A 44 4.43 -0.23 -3.24
CA SER A 44 4.53 -1.69 -3.37
C SER A 44 3.89 -2.20 -4.65
N ASP A 45 2.80 -1.59 -5.11
CA ASP A 45 2.20 -1.90 -6.41
C ASP A 45 3.08 -1.44 -7.57
N LEU A 46 3.75 -0.29 -7.44
CA LEU A 46 4.77 0.15 -8.41
C LEU A 46 5.99 -0.79 -8.44
N LYS A 47 6.37 -1.38 -7.30
CA LYS A 47 7.44 -2.37 -7.20
C LYS A 47 7.03 -3.76 -7.67
N ARG A 48 5.73 -4.07 -7.77
CA ARG A 48 5.33 -5.26 -8.51
C ARG A 48 5.73 -4.98 -9.96
N PRO A 49 6.68 -5.73 -10.54
CA PRO A 49 6.82 -5.69 -11.97
C PRO A 49 5.44 -6.02 -12.50
N THR A 50 4.85 -5.12 -13.27
CA THR A 50 3.79 -5.51 -14.18
C THR A 50 4.31 -6.78 -14.84
N PRO A 51 3.65 -7.94 -14.71
CA PRO A 51 3.89 -8.97 -15.69
C PRO A 51 3.48 -8.27 -16.98
N CYS A 52 4.48 -7.87 -17.77
CA CYS A 52 4.31 -7.51 -19.16
C CYS A 52 3.81 -8.77 -19.83
N THR A 53 2.52 -9.08 -19.65
CA THR A 53 1.79 -10.05 -20.42
C THR A 53 1.62 -9.42 -21.78
N GLY A 54 2.67 -9.60 -22.57
CA GLY A 54 2.80 -9.20 -23.95
C GLY A 54 3.74 -10.17 -24.66
N GLU A 55 3.80 -11.43 -24.23
CA GLU A 55 4.17 -12.53 -25.13
C GLU A 55 3.13 -12.57 -26.25
N ARG A 56 3.39 -11.79 -27.30
CA ARG A 56 2.78 -12.02 -28.60
C ARG A 56 3.19 -13.43 -29.00
N PRO A 57 2.27 -14.39 -29.15
CA PRO A 57 2.66 -15.70 -29.67
C PRO A 57 3.31 -15.45 -31.03
N ARG A 58 4.56 -15.93 -31.15
CA ARG A 58 5.30 -15.91 -32.41
C ARG A 58 4.44 -16.70 -33.40
N PRO A 59 4.08 -16.17 -34.58
CA PRO A 59 3.45 -17.01 -35.59
C PRO A 59 4.48 -18.09 -35.94
N ALA A 60 4.14 -19.34 -35.62
CA ALA A 60 4.88 -20.48 -36.10
C ALA A 60 4.40 -20.76 -37.52
N THR A 61 5.31 -20.58 -38.46
CA THR A 61 5.26 -20.94 -39.90
C THR A 61 4.46 -19.99 -40.80
#